data_AF-A0A8E6B774-F1
#
_entry.id   AF-A0A8E6B774-F1
#
_cell.length_a   1.000
_cell.length_b   1.000
_cell.length_c   1.000
_cell.angle_alpha   90.00
_cell.angle_beta   90.00
_cell.angle_gamma   90.00
#
_symmetry.space_group_name_H-M   'P 1'
#
loop_
_entity.id
_entity.type
_entity.pdbx_description
1 polymer ?
#
loop_
_entity_poly.entity_id
_entity_poly.type
_entity_poly.pdbx_seq_one_letter_code
_entity_poly.pdbx_strand_id
1 'polypeptide(L)'
;MMRKLLPVSILLLFLTACNSPNLTEEPADTLAQDSLNSMDALADELHSVVDRESWIRAWPKIRQLGRKMQIIRETGDGTLRMTAEVRHQMEDKYKEQMVETSHRLKREFERIVTKVDRGKDYIRDLERLMKQILNEVKDRSSH
;
A
#
# COMPACT_ATOMS: atom_id res chain seq x y z
N MET A 1 2.29 1.64 -24.07
CA MET A 1 1.60 0.55 -23.34
C MET A 1 1.92 0.64 -21.84
N MET A 2 1.19 1.48 -21.10
CA MET A 2 1.29 1.55 -19.64
C MET A 2 0.35 0.50 -19.05
N ARG A 3 0.85 -0.73 -18.86
CA ARG A 3 0.11 -1.79 -18.19
C ARG A 3 0.09 -1.48 -16.69
N LYS A 4 -1.08 -1.05 -16.20
CA LYS A 4 -1.59 -1.25 -14.83
C LYS A 4 -0.57 -0.90 -13.72
N LEU A 5 -0.22 0.37 -13.60
CA LEU A 5 0.29 0.92 -12.34
C LEU A 5 -0.79 0.66 -11.28
N LEU A 6 -0.51 -0.33 -10.43
CA LEU A 6 -1.22 -0.73 -9.21
C LEU A 6 -2.69 -0.31 -9.19
N PRO A 7 -3.61 -1.17 -9.67
CA PRO A 7 -5.01 -0.81 -9.65
C PRO A 7 -5.40 -0.53 -8.21
N VAL A 8 -6.25 0.48 -8.04
CA VAL A 8 -7.03 0.81 -6.85
C VAL A 8 -7.63 -0.45 -6.16
N SER A 9 -7.68 -1.58 -6.86
CA SER A 9 -7.88 -2.93 -6.34
C SER A 9 -6.94 -3.37 -5.19
N ILE A 10 -5.72 -2.85 -5.05
CA ILE A 10 -4.91 -3.11 -3.83
C ILE A 10 -5.38 -2.22 -2.66
N LEU A 11 -5.85 -1.01 -2.95
CA LEU A 11 -6.57 -0.17 -1.97
C LEU A 11 -7.87 -0.85 -1.50
N LEU A 12 -8.57 -1.54 -2.41
CA LEU A 12 -9.82 -2.27 -2.16
C LEU A 12 -9.63 -3.68 -1.58
N LEU A 13 -8.43 -4.26 -1.66
CA LEU A 13 -8.12 -5.55 -1.04
C LEU A 13 -8.14 -5.47 0.50
N PHE A 14 -8.03 -4.27 1.08
CA PHE A 14 -8.22 -4.04 2.52
C PHE A 14 -9.66 -4.29 2.99
N LEU A 15 -10.61 -4.39 2.07
CA LEU A 15 -12.03 -4.43 2.37
C LEU A 15 -12.65 -5.71 1.78
N THR A 16 -11.95 -6.83 1.73
CA THR A 16 -12.56 -8.09 1.22
C THR A 16 -12.29 -9.29 2.11
N ALA A 17 -13.04 -9.40 3.20
CA ALA A 17 -13.31 -10.68 3.87
C ALA A 17 -14.67 -10.65 4.59
N CYS A 18 -15.78 -10.81 3.84
CA CYS A 18 -17.13 -10.94 4.43
C CYS A 18 -17.42 -12.40 4.77
N ASN A 19 -17.59 -12.69 6.07
CA ASN A 19 -18.61 -13.56 6.70
C ASN A 19 -18.14 -13.92 8.13
N SER A 20 -18.34 -13.01 9.09
CA SER A 20 -18.43 -13.33 10.53
C SER A 20 -19.07 -12.16 11.30
N PRO A 21 -19.78 -12.38 12.43
CA PRO A 21 -20.67 -11.36 13.01
C PRO A 21 -20.03 -10.36 13.98
N ASN A 22 -18.75 -10.44 14.31
CA ASN A 22 -18.20 -9.64 15.42
C ASN A 22 -16.91 -8.91 15.04
N LEU A 23 -17.05 -7.64 14.64
CA LEU A 23 -16.01 -6.63 14.75
C LEU A 23 -16.61 -5.30 15.19
N THR A 24 -15.88 -4.61 16.06
CA THR A 24 -16.13 -3.22 16.47
C THR A 24 -15.50 -2.25 15.46
N GLU A 25 -15.91 -0.99 15.47
CA GLU A 25 -15.42 0.05 14.55
C GLU A 25 -13.94 0.44 14.81
N GLU A 26 -13.47 0.39 16.07
CA GLU A 26 -12.13 0.88 16.47
C GLU A 26 -10.94 0.15 15.81
N PRO A 27 -10.92 -1.20 15.69
CA PRO A 27 -9.83 -1.90 15.02
C PRO A 27 -9.79 -1.63 13.51
N ALA A 28 -10.97 -1.44 12.89
CA ALA A 28 -11.07 -1.11 11.47
C ALA A 28 -10.56 0.30 11.19
N ASP A 29 -10.90 1.26 12.05
CA ASP A 29 -10.44 2.64 11.97
C ASP A 29 -8.91 2.73 12.06
N THR A 30 -8.34 2.03 13.04
CA THR A 30 -6.89 1.98 13.25
C THR A 30 -6.18 1.41 12.02
N LEU A 31 -6.69 0.32 11.44
CA LEU A 31 -6.10 -0.25 10.22
C LEU A 31 -6.21 0.68 9.01
N ALA A 32 -7.35 1.34 8.83
CA ALA A 32 -7.54 2.27 7.72
C ALA A 32 -6.56 3.46 7.84
N GLN A 33 -6.42 4.01 9.04
CA GLN A 33 -5.48 5.08 9.34
C GLN A 33 -4.02 4.64 9.14
N ASP A 34 -3.65 3.45 9.63
CA ASP A 34 -2.30 2.91 9.46
C ASP A 34 -1.95 2.65 7.99
N SER A 35 -2.93 2.23 7.20
CA SER A 35 -2.80 2.06 5.75
C SER A 35 -2.51 3.41 5.07
N LEU A 36 -3.31 4.43 5.37
CA LEU A 36 -3.14 5.78 4.83
C LEU A 36 -1.78 6.36 5.21
N ASN A 37 -1.41 6.29 6.49
CA ASN A 37 -0.12 6.77 6.98
C ASN A 37 1.05 6.06 6.30
N SER A 38 0.93 4.75 6.03
CA SER A 38 1.99 3.99 5.35
C SER A 38 2.09 4.33 3.86
N MET A 39 0.97 4.60 3.20
CA MET A 39 0.94 5.07 1.82
C MET A 39 1.50 6.48 1.68
N ASP A 40 1.18 7.36 2.62
CA ASP A 40 1.67 8.74 2.62
C ASP A 40 3.18 8.80 2.88
N ALA A 41 3.66 8.03 3.87
CA ALA A 41 5.09 7.88 4.11
C ALA A 41 5.83 7.28 2.91
N LEU A 42 5.20 6.35 2.16
CA LEU A 42 5.80 5.86 0.91
C LEU A 42 5.87 6.97 -0.15
N ALA A 43 4.84 7.81 -0.25
CA ALA A 43 4.86 8.95 -1.16
C ALA A 43 5.97 9.94 -0.80
N ASP A 44 6.19 10.22 0.49
CA ASP A 44 7.30 11.06 0.98
C ASP A 44 8.67 10.49 0.59
N GLU A 45 8.87 9.18 0.84
CA GLU A 45 10.14 8.54 0.51
C GLU A 45 10.38 8.53 -1.01
N LEU A 46 9.34 8.29 -1.82
CA LEU A 46 9.43 8.39 -3.29
C LEU A 46 9.69 9.84 -3.74
N HIS A 47 9.08 10.83 -3.09
CA HIS A 47 9.31 12.24 -3.38
C HIS A 47 10.79 12.64 -3.22
N SER A 48 11.46 12.08 -2.22
CA SER A 48 12.90 12.31 -1.97
C SER A 48 13.82 11.77 -3.07
N VAL A 49 13.32 10.88 -3.95
CA VAL A 49 14.09 10.26 -5.02
C VAL A 49 14.20 11.21 -6.20
N VAL A 50 15.38 11.80 -6.38
CA VAL A 50 15.71 12.70 -7.49
C VAL A 50 16.78 12.12 -8.42
N ASP A 51 17.51 11.11 -7.95
CA ASP A 51 18.65 10.47 -8.63
C ASP A 51 18.92 9.06 -8.05
N ARG A 52 20.02 8.44 -8.49
CA ARG A 52 20.44 7.12 -8.01
C ARG A 52 20.82 7.09 -6.54
N GLU A 53 21.49 8.11 -6.04
CA GLU A 53 21.98 8.11 -4.66
C GLU A 53 20.82 8.27 -3.67
N SER A 54 19.89 9.16 -3.96
CA SER A 54 18.63 9.32 -3.22
C SER A 54 17.78 8.05 -3.27
N TRP A 55 17.72 7.35 -4.41
CA TRP A 55 17.08 6.03 -4.48
C TRP A 55 17.74 5.03 -3.51
N ILE A 56 19.07 4.91 -3.54
CA ILE A 56 19.80 4.00 -2.65
C ILE A 56 19.57 4.36 -1.17
N ARG A 57 19.52 5.65 -0.84
CA ARG A 57 19.25 6.13 0.54
C ARG A 57 17.82 5.86 0.98
N ALA A 58 16.83 6.04 0.11
CA ALA A 58 15.41 5.81 0.42
C ALA A 58 15.06 4.31 0.47
N TRP A 59 15.80 3.47 -0.26
CA TRP A 59 15.48 2.05 -0.46
C TRP A 59 15.26 1.25 0.84
N PRO A 60 16.09 1.37 1.91
CA PRO A 60 15.85 0.65 3.16
C PRO A 60 14.48 0.96 3.78
N LYS A 61 14.08 2.24 3.77
CA LYS A 61 12.79 2.68 4.31
C LYS A 61 11.62 2.25 3.44
N ILE A 62 11.76 2.34 2.11
CA ILE A 62 10.78 1.81 1.15
C ILE A 62 10.53 0.32 1.42
N ARG A 63 11.58 -0.47 1.68
CA ARG A 63 11.45 -1.89 2.07
C ARG A 63 10.72 -2.07 3.39
N GLN A 64 11.04 -1.28 4.40
CA GLN A 64 10.37 -1.32 5.69
C GLN A 64 8.87 -0.99 5.56
N LEU A 65 8.53 0.06 4.82
CA LEU A 65 7.15 0.46 4.55
C LEU A 65 6.38 -0.61 3.78
N GLY A 66 7.01 -1.22 2.77
CA GLY A 66 6.43 -2.36 2.06
C GLY A 66 6.09 -3.54 2.97
N ARG A 67 6.96 -3.86 3.93
CA ARG A 67 6.69 -4.89 4.95
C ARG A 67 5.58 -4.46 5.91
N LYS A 68 5.56 -3.20 6.35
CA LYS A 68 4.49 -2.66 7.22
C LYS A 68 3.13 -2.77 6.54
N MET A 69 3.00 -2.31 5.30
CA MET A 69 1.75 -2.39 4.53
C MET A 69 1.26 -3.82 4.35
N GLN A 70 2.18 -4.77 4.19
CA GLN A 70 1.84 -6.18 4.11
C GLN A 70 1.30 -6.73 5.45
N ILE A 71 1.89 -6.37 6.59
CA ILE A 71 1.39 -6.75 7.93
C ILE A 71 -0.01 -6.18 8.18
N ILE A 72 -0.23 -4.92 7.81
CA ILE A 72 -1.55 -4.27 7.92
C ILE A 72 -2.57 -5.04 7.08
N ARG A 73 -2.19 -5.43 5.86
CA ARG A 73 -3.04 -6.26 4.99
C ARG A 73 -3.35 -7.62 5.62
N GLU A 74 -2.36 -8.34 6.14
CA GLU A 74 -2.57 -9.64 6.79
C GLU A 74 -3.47 -9.53 8.03
N THR A 75 -3.34 -8.43 8.78
CA THR A 75 -4.19 -8.16 9.93
C THR A 75 -5.63 -7.90 9.48
N GLY A 76 -5.81 -7.17 8.38
CA GLY A 76 -7.10 -7.00 7.71
C GLY A 76 -7.70 -8.35 7.26
N ASP A 77 -6.94 -9.11 6.47
CA ASP A 77 -7.38 -10.36 5.84
C ASP A 77 -7.62 -11.49 6.87
N GLY A 78 -6.78 -11.60 7.89
CA GLY A 78 -6.75 -12.71 8.85
C GLY A 78 -7.42 -12.43 10.19
N THR A 79 -7.41 -11.19 10.66
CA THR A 79 -7.89 -10.81 12.02
C THR A 79 -9.18 -10.02 11.97
N LEU A 80 -9.40 -9.21 10.92
CA LEU A 80 -10.52 -8.28 10.84
C LEU A 80 -11.47 -8.59 9.67
N ARG A 81 -12.38 -9.55 9.89
CA ARG A 81 -13.61 -9.71 9.08
C ARG A 81 -14.64 -8.60 9.32
N MET A 82 -14.51 -7.48 8.60
CA MET A 82 -15.45 -6.35 8.68
C MET A 82 -16.82 -6.70 8.11
N THR A 83 -17.88 -6.25 8.79
CA THR A 83 -19.24 -6.27 8.23
C THR A 83 -19.32 -5.31 7.04
N ALA A 84 -20.31 -5.50 6.16
CA ALA A 84 -20.53 -4.60 5.02
C ALA A 84 -20.82 -3.15 5.48
N GLU A 85 -21.50 -3.00 6.62
CA GLU A 85 -21.82 -1.69 7.21
C GLU A 85 -20.56 -0.94 7.64
N VAL A 86 -19.70 -1.57 8.46
CA VAL A 86 -18.44 -0.96 8.94
C VAL A 86 -17.52 -0.68 7.75
N ARG A 87 -17.51 -1.55 6.73
CA ARG A 87 -16.79 -1.30 5.48
C ARG A 87 -17.27 -0.04 4.79
N HIS A 88 -18.58 0.12 4.58
CA HIS A 88 -19.12 1.32 3.94
C HIS A 88 -18.81 2.58 4.75
N GLN A 89 -18.91 2.51 6.08
CA GLN A 89 -18.53 3.62 6.95
C GLN A 89 -17.05 3.99 6.82
N MET A 90 -16.14 3.00 6.80
CA MET A 90 -14.71 3.26 6.60
C MET A 90 -14.42 3.79 5.20
N GLU A 91 -15.07 3.25 4.17
CA GLU A 91 -14.97 3.76 2.80
C GLU A 91 -15.37 5.23 2.76
N ASP A 92 -16.57 5.58 3.25
CA ASP A 92 -17.05 6.96 3.23
C ASP A 92 -16.18 7.91 4.07
N LYS A 93 -15.74 7.45 5.25
CA LYS A 93 -14.88 8.24 6.15
C LYS A 93 -13.52 8.55 5.52
N TYR A 94 -12.91 7.58 4.84
CA TYR A 94 -11.53 7.68 4.36
C TYR A 94 -11.40 7.91 2.85
N LYS A 95 -12.51 7.93 2.10
CA LYS A 95 -12.54 8.04 0.64
C LYS A 95 -11.68 9.17 0.10
N GLU A 96 -11.86 10.38 0.63
CA GLU A 96 -11.15 11.57 0.14
C GLU A 96 -9.65 11.44 0.37
N GLN A 97 -9.24 11.01 1.57
CA GLN A 97 -7.84 10.77 1.91
C GLN A 97 -7.23 9.66 1.06
N MET A 98 -7.95 8.56 0.86
CA MET A 98 -7.52 7.46 -0.01
C MET A 98 -7.30 7.92 -1.45
N VAL A 99 -8.22 8.73 -1.99
CA VAL A 99 -8.10 9.30 -3.34
C VAL A 99 -6.91 10.25 -3.43
N GLU A 100 -6.75 11.14 -2.45
CA GLU A 100 -5.66 12.12 -2.42
C GLU A 100 -4.29 11.42 -2.35
N THR A 101 -4.10 10.50 -1.40
CA THR A 101 -2.86 9.76 -1.23
C THR A 101 -2.58 8.87 -2.45
N SER A 102 -3.60 8.25 -3.05
CA SER A 102 -3.46 7.47 -4.28
C SER A 102 -2.98 8.34 -5.45
N HIS A 103 -3.57 9.52 -5.64
CA HIS A 103 -3.12 10.47 -6.65
C HIS A 103 -1.70 10.96 -6.38
N ARG A 104 -1.34 11.19 -5.11
CA ARG A 104 0.01 11.59 -4.72
C ARG A 104 1.04 10.52 -5.10
N LEU A 105 0.80 9.27 -4.70
CA LEU A 105 1.65 8.13 -5.07
C LEU A 105 1.78 7.99 -6.59
N LYS A 106 0.66 8.07 -7.32
CA LYS A 106 0.67 8.01 -8.79
C LYS A 106 1.56 9.09 -9.40
N ARG A 107 1.44 10.34 -8.93
CA ARG A 107 2.28 11.45 -9.41
C ARG A 107 3.75 11.19 -9.15
N GLU A 108 4.11 10.65 -7.98
CA GLU A 108 5.51 10.34 -7.67
C GLU A 108 6.06 9.20 -8.54
N PHE A 109 5.27 8.16 -8.79
CA PHE A 109 5.64 7.11 -9.74
C PHE A 109 5.89 7.65 -11.15
N GLU A 110 4.95 8.45 -11.65
CA GLU A 110 5.07 9.09 -12.96
C GLU A 110 6.28 10.02 -13.02
N ARG A 111 6.52 10.81 -11.97
CA ARG A 111 7.68 11.71 -11.86
C ARG A 111 8.99 10.92 -11.91
N ILE A 112 9.13 9.87 -11.11
CA ILE A 112 10.36 9.05 -11.10
C ILE A 112 10.58 8.45 -12.48
N VAL A 113 9.56 7.84 -13.09
CA VAL A 113 9.67 7.21 -14.41
C VAL A 113 10.06 8.18 -15.52
N THR A 114 9.59 9.43 -15.44
CA THR A 114 9.73 10.42 -16.52
C THR A 114 10.90 11.38 -16.34
N LYS A 115 11.28 11.70 -15.09
CA LYS A 115 12.25 12.75 -14.77
C LYS A 115 13.52 12.27 -14.09
N VAL A 116 13.52 11.08 -13.49
CA VAL A 116 14.71 10.55 -12.80
C VAL A 116 15.46 9.62 -13.74
N ASP A 117 16.77 9.82 -13.88
CA ASP A 117 17.60 8.92 -14.65
C ASP A 117 17.46 7.49 -14.11
N ARG A 118 17.29 6.53 -15.02
CA ARG A 118 16.96 5.13 -14.69
C ARG A 118 15.71 4.93 -13.82
N GLY A 119 14.82 5.91 -13.70
CA GLY A 119 13.64 5.81 -12.84
C GLY A 119 12.71 4.64 -13.20
N LYS A 120 12.67 4.21 -14.46
CA LYS A 120 11.99 2.97 -14.89
C LYS A 120 12.54 1.72 -14.21
N ASP A 121 13.86 1.65 -14.00
CA ASP A 121 14.48 0.52 -13.31
C ASP A 121 14.09 0.53 -11.82
N TYR A 122 14.06 1.70 -11.19
CA TYR A 122 13.66 1.86 -9.78
C TYR A 122 12.22 1.40 -9.53
N ILE A 123 11.29 1.79 -10.41
CA ILE A 123 9.90 1.31 -10.29
C ILE A 123 9.81 -0.20 -10.50
N ARG A 124 10.58 -0.80 -11.42
CA ARG A 124 10.64 -2.26 -11.54
C ARG A 124 11.19 -2.93 -10.28
N ASP A 125 12.20 -2.35 -9.65
CA ASP A 125 12.75 -2.88 -8.40
C ASP A 125 11.70 -2.84 -7.28
N LEU A 126 10.93 -1.77 -7.19
CA LEU A 126 9.80 -1.67 -6.26
C LEU A 126 8.73 -2.74 -6.55
N GLU A 127 8.34 -2.92 -7.81
CA GLU A 127 7.38 -3.96 -8.20
C GLU A 127 7.88 -5.37 -7.83
N ARG A 128 9.18 -5.65 -8.03
CA ARG A 128 9.79 -6.92 -7.63
C ARG A 128 9.76 -7.10 -6.12
N LEU A 129 10.10 -6.05 -5.36
CA LEU A 129 10.03 -6.06 -3.91
C LEU A 129 8.62 -6.38 -3.41
N MET A 130 7.60 -5.71 -3.94
CA MET A 130 6.21 -5.98 -3.55
C MET A 130 5.82 -7.44 -3.84
N LYS A 131 6.21 -7.98 -4.99
CA LYS A 131 5.98 -9.40 -5.32
C LYS A 131 6.72 -10.35 -4.38
N GLN A 132 7.97 -10.04 -4.01
CA GLN A 132 8.74 -10.84 -3.07
C GLN A 132 8.07 -10.87 -1.70
N ILE A 133 7.69 -9.71 -1.18
CA ILE A 133 6.99 -9.58 0.10
C ILE A 133 5.69 -10.39 0.09
N LEU A 134 4.91 -10.32 -1.00
CA LEU A 134 3.69 -11.11 -1.15
C LEU A 134 3.95 -12.63 -1.14
N ASN A 135 5.02 -13.08 -1.79
CA ASN A 135 5.36 -14.50 -1.86
C ASN A 135 5.89 -15.03 -0.50
N GLU A 136 6.74 -14.27 0.20
CA GLU A 136 7.26 -14.61 1.55
C GLU A 136 6.14 -14.88 2.58
N VAL A 137 4.95 -14.34 2.34
CA VAL A 137 3.80 -14.47 3.21
C VAL A 137 2.97 -15.70 2.87
N LYS A 138 2.72 -15.94 1.58
CA LYS A 138 1.98 -17.11 1.11
C LYS A 138 2.62 -18.42 1.62
N ASP A 139 3.94 -18.47 1.65
CA ASP A 139 4.69 -19.63 2.13
C ASP A 139 4.55 -19.82 3.66
N ARG A 140 4.37 -18.73 4.42
CA ARG A 140 4.13 -18.76 5.87
C ARG A 140 2.71 -19.15 6.26
N SER A 141 1.71 -18.85 5.43
CA SER A 141 0.32 -19.26 5.65
C SER A 141 0.03 -20.73 5.28
N SER A 142 1.00 -21.42 4.69
CA SER A 142 0.88 -22.81 4.22
C SER A 142 1.52 -23.84 5.19
N HIS A 143 1.97 -23.38 6.36
CA HIS A 143 2.49 -24.17 7.47
C HIS A 143 1.62 -23.96 8.71
#